data_AF-A0A0M0TF74-F1
#
_entry.id   AF-A0A0M0TF74-F1
#
_cell.length_a   1.000
_cell.length_b   1.000
_cell.length_c   1.000
_cell.angle_alpha   90.00
_cell.angle_beta   90.00
_cell.angle_gamma   90.00
#
_symmetry.space_group_name_H-M   'P 1'
#
loop_
_entity.id
_entity.type
_entity.pdbx_description
1 polymer ?
#
loop_
_entity_poly.entity_id
_entity_poly.type
_entity_poly.pdbx_seq_one_letter_code
_entity_poly.pdbx_strand_id
1 'polypeptide(L)'
;PSPNGLVDLWGQSWFIDQGERLGRTYSAFTSRWFNSIRFPGQSWVKLEPWPFAQEQMQTALNDVTIALNAADWFDIQEPIHNVIRVDLPSAVRQQYRAMEKELFMELGSIGVEALNAAAKTVKCLQIASGAIYTDENGAWQELHDAKIQALDSIINESGGMPVLVAYHWKHDLERLLKAFPKGRHLDL
;
A
#
# COMPACT_ATOMS: atom_id res chain seq x y z
N PRO A 1 -8.70 12.19 -10.06
CA PRO A 1 -7.80 11.10 -9.57
C PRO A 1 -7.11 10.40 -10.74
N SER A 2 -5.79 10.53 -10.84
CA SER A 2 -4.98 9.90 -11.89
C SER A 2 -3.99 8.89 -11.28
N PRO A 3 -4.01 7.61 -11.70
CA PRO A 3 -3.18 6.55 -11.12
C PRO A 3 -1.67 6.82 -11.19
N ASN A 4 -1.17 7.45 -12.27
CA ASN A 4 0.25 7.79 -12.43
C ASN A 4 0.53 9.31 -12.31
N GLY A 5 -0.27 10.02 -11.52
CA GLY A 5 -0.07 11.46 -11.28
C GLY A 5 -0.46 12.34 -12.47
N LEU A 6 0.18 13.51 -12.63
CA LEU A 6 -0.26 14.52 -13.60
C LEU A 6 -0.18 14.07 -15.08
N VAL A 7 0.66 13.08 -15.41
CA VAL A 7 0.84 12.60 -16.80
C VAL A 7 -0.46 12.05 -17.39
N ASP A 8 -1.22 11.29 -16.61
CA ASP A 8 -2.43 10.63 -17.10
C ASP A 8 -3.59 11.62 -17.34
N LEU A 9 -3.48 12.85 -16.82
CA LEU A 9 -4.52 13.88 -16.98
C LEU A 9 -4.71 14.27 -18.45
N TRP A 10 -3.65 14.19 -19.27
CA TRP A 10 -3.75 14.56 -20.68
C TRP A 10 -4.74 13.66 -21.42
N GLY A 11 -4.58 12.34 -21.30
CA GLY A 11 -5.46 11.38 -21.98
C GLY A 11 -6.91 11.52 -21.54
N GLN A 12 -7.15 11.68 -20.23
CA GLN A 12 -8.50 11.86 -19.69
C GLN A 12 -9.16 13.17 -20.17
N SER A 13 -8.42 14.28 -20.12
CA SER A 13 -8.93 15.60 -20.50
C SER A 13 -9.10 15.74 -22.01
N TRP A 14 -8.27 15.06 -22.80
CA TRP A 14 -8.31 15.09 -24.26
C TRP A 14 -9.67 14.69 -24.83
N PHE A 15 -10.35 13.72 -24.22
CA PHE A 15 -11.69 13.30 -24.66
C PHE A 15 -12.78 14.32 -24.33
N ILE A 16 -12.53 15.23 -23.39
CA ILE A 16 -13.48 16.26 -22.98
C ILE A 16 -13.44 17.43 -23.96
N ASP A 17 -12.25 17.90 -24.34
CA ASP A 17 -12.07 19.17 -25.07
C ASP A 17 -11.12 19.12 -26.27
N GLN A 18 -10.65 17.93 -26.65
CA GLN A 18 -9.70 17.72 -27.74
C GLN A 18 -8.42 18.59 -27.63
N GLY A 19 -7.94 18.81 -26.40
CA GLY A 19 -6.66 19.46 -26.16
C GLY A 19 -6.70 20.96 -26.01
N GLU A 20 -7.87 21.54 -25.86
CA GLU A 20 -8.02 22.98 -25.65
C GLU A 20 -7.27 23.42 -24.39
N ARG A 21 -7.45 22.72 -23.27
CA ARG A 21 -6.85 23.08 -21.97
C ARG A 21 -5.42 22.56 -21.83
N LEU A 22 -5.22 21.27 -22.06
CA LEU A 22 -3.94 20.59 -21.81
C LEU A 22 -3.05 20.42 -23.06
N GLY A 23 -3.40 21.07 -24.16
CA GLY A 23 -2.56 21.18 -25.35
C GLY A 23 -2.75 20.03 -26.35
N ARG A 24 -2.81 20.39 -27.64
CA ARG A 24 -3.30 19.56 -28.76
C ARG A 24 -2.55 18.26 -29.07
N THR A 25 -1.40 18.06 -28.46
CA THR A 25 -0.58 16.87 -28.66
C THR A 25 0.10 16.54 -27.34
N TYR A 26 0.43 15.27 -27.15
CA TYR A 26 1.15 14.83 -25.96
C TYR A 26 2.51 15.53 -25.82
N SER A 27 3.16 15.87 -26.94
CA SER A 27 4.41 16.64 -26.95
C SER A 27 4.22 18.07 -26.41
N ALA A 28 3.15 18.77 -26.82
CA ALA A 28 2.85 20.11 -26.33
C ALA A 28 2.53 20.11 -24.82
N PHE A 29 1.78 19.11 -24.36
CA PHE A 29 1.49 18.89 -22.95
C PHE A 29 2.76 18.67 -22.13
N THR A 30 3.56 17.68 -22.53
CA THR A 30 4.79 17.31 -21.80
C THR A 30 5.82 18.43 -21.80
N SER A 31 6.00 19.13 -22.93
CA SER A 31 6.92 20.26 -23.03
C SER A 31 6.54 21.45 -22.15
N ARG A 32 5.25 21.66 -21.88
CA ARG A 32 4.77 22.81 -21.09
C ARG A 32 4.90 22.59 -19.59
N TRP A 33 4.68 21.36 -19.13
CA TRP A 33 4.52 21.07 -17.70
C TRP A 33 5.48 20.04 -17.12
N PHE A 34 6.30 19.40 -17.93
CA PHE A 34 7.23 18.37 -17.46
C PHE A 34 8.66 18.66 -17.89
N ASN A 35 9.59 18.30 -17.02
CA ASN A 35 10.98 18.12 -17.34
C ASN A 35 11.20 16.70 -17.90
N SER A 36 11.70 16.60 -19.13
CA SER A 36 11.99 15.32 -19.78
C SER A 36 13.44 14.90 -19.51
N ILE A 37 13.63 13.99 -18.56
CA ILE A 37 14.96 13.51 -18.16
C ILE A 37 15.27 12.22 -18.93
N ARG A 38 16.39 12.21 -19.65
CA ARG A 38 16.92 11.03 -20.33
C ARG A 38 18.12 10.49 -19.57
N PHE A 39 18.12 9.20 -19.25
CA PHE A 39 19.24 8.53 -18.60
C PHE A 39 20.15 7.87 -19.65
N PRO A 40 21.48 8.03 -19.57
CA PRO A 40 22.41 7.34 -20.45
C PRO A 40 22.19 5.81 -20.40
N GLY A 41 22.01 5.19 -21.57
CA GLY A 41 21.83 3.74 -21.68
C GLY A 41 20.38 3.23 -21.48
N GLN A 42 19.41 4.11 -21.24
CA GLN A 42 18.00 3.74 -21.14
C GLN A 42 17.19 4.28 -22.33
N SER A 43 16.27 3.47 -22.84
CA SER A 43 15.39 3.85 -23.97
C SER A 43 14.18 4.70 -23.54
N TRP A 44 13.88 4.77 -22.24
CA TRP A 44 12.71 5.47 -21.71
C TRP A 44 13.05 6.87 -21.19
N VAL A 45 12.07 7.78 -21.27
CA VAL A 45 12.17 9.17 -20.78
C VAL A 45 11.38 9.27 -19.48
N LYS A 46 12.02 9.79 -18.43
CA LYS A 46 11.32 10.12 -17.18
C LYS A 46 10.71 11.51 -17.32
N LEU A 47 9.40 11.61 -17.10
CA LEU A 47 8.68 12.88 -17.05
C LEU A 47 8.51 13.28 -15.59
N GLU A 48 9.13 14.39 -15.21
CA GLU A 48 9.05 14.93 -13.86
C GLU A 48 8.29 16.26 -13.92
N PRO A 49 7.14 16.39 -13.26
CA PRO A 49 6.35 17.61 -13.33
C PRO A 49 7.13 18.79 -12.74
N TRP A 50 7.03 19.96 -13.37
CA TRP A 50 7.53 21.19 -12.77
C TRP A 50 6.74 21.54 -11.50
N PRO A 51 7.31 22.29 -10.54
CA PRO A 51 6.62 22.65 -9.30
C PRO A 51 5.26 23.35 -9.51
N PHE A 52 5.13 24.13 -10.59
CA PHE A 52 3.90 24.85 -10.96
C PHE A 52 2.90 24.03 -11.78
N ALA A 53 3.27 22.82 -12.21
CA ALA A 53 2.46 22.04 -13.16
C ALA A 53 1.09 21.69 -12.59
N GLN A 54 1.04 21.28 -11.32
CA GLN A 54 -0.19 20.87 -10.67
C GLN A 54 -1.22 22.00 -10.61
N GLU A 55 -0.83 23.16 -10.09
CA GLU A 55 -1.70 24.32 -9.94
C GLU A 55 -2.24 24.81 -11.29
N GLN A 56 -1.38 24.90 -12.31
CA GLN A 56 -1.79 25.34 -13.64
C GLN A 56 -2.77 24.37 -14.30
N MET A 57 -2.53 23.06 -14.20
CA MET A 57 -3.44 22.06 -14.77
C MET A 57 -4.79 22.05 -14.04
N GLN A 58 -4.79 22.13 -12.71
CA GLN A 58 -6.01 22.21 -11.92
C GLN A 58 -6.82 23.46 -12.29
N THR A 59 -6.16 24.61 -12.43
CA THR A 59 -6.81 25.87 -12.86
C THR A 59 -7.41 25.72 -14.25
N ALA A 60 -6.67 25.13 -15.20
CA ALA A 60 -7.13 24.94 -16.57
C ALA A 60 -8.33 23.99 -16.67
N LEU A 61 -8.47 23.03 -15.75
CA LEU A 61 -9.53 22.01 -15.75
C LEU A 61 -10.70 22.31 -14.80
N ASN A 62 -10.65 23.41 -14.05
CA ASN A 62 -11.58 23.69 -12.96
C ASN A 62 -13.04 23.82 -13.41
N ASP A 63 -13.28 24.27 -14.65
CA ASP A 63 -14.61 24.44 -15.21
C ASP A 63 -15.23 23.12 -15.73
N VAL A 64 -14.39 22.12 -16.02
CA VAL A 64 -14.80 20.82 -16.57
C VAL A 64 -14.63 19.65 -15.60
N THR A 65 -14.14 19.91 -14.40
CA THR A 65 -13.87 18.89 -13.38
C THR A 65 -14.55 19.26 -12.07
N ILE A 66 -15.36 18.35 -11.54
CA ILE A 66 -15.88 18.47 -10.18
C ILE A 66 -14.97 17.64 -9.26
N ALA A 67 -14.24 18.32 -8.38
CA ALA A 67 -13.52 17.70 -7.28
C ALA A 67 -14.27 18.03 -5.98
N LEU A 68 -14.67 17.00 -5.25
CA LEU A 68 -15.25 17.15 -3.92
C LEU A 68 -14.21 16.68 -2.91
N ASN A 69 -13.81 17.58 -2.01
CA ASN A 69 -13.13 17.18 -0.80
C ASN A 69 -14.19 17.05 0.30
N ALA A 70 -14.32 15.87 0.89
CA ALA A 70 -15.33 15.61 1.92
C ALA A 70 -15.20 16.59 3.10
N ALA A 71 -13.98 17.04 3.42
CA ALA A 71 -13.73 18.01 4.48
C ALA A 71 -14.33 19.41 4.21
N ASP A 72 -14.61 19.75 2.94
CA ASP A 72 -15.24 21.04 2.60
C ASP A 72 -16.75 21.04 2.90
N TRP A 73 -17.34 19.85 3.07
CA TRP A 73 -18.80 19.65 3.20
C TRP A 73 -19.21 19.03 4.53
N PHE A 74 -18.29 18.35 5.21
CA PHE A 74 -18.53 17.69 6.49
C PHE A 74 -17.49 18.15 7.52
N ASP A 75 -17.92 18.34 8.77
CA ASP A 75 -17.01 18.56 9.90
C ASP A 75 -16.33 17.23 10.25
N ILE A 76 -15.22 16.94 9.56
CA ILE A 76 -14.44 15.72 9.73
C ILE A 76 -13.25 16.05 10.63
N GLN A 77 -13.25 15.50 11.84
CA GLN A 77 -12.07 15.57 12.71
C GLN A 77 -10.95 14.70 12.13
N GLU A 78 -9.72 15.19 12.22
CA GLU A 78 -8.55 14.39 11.83
C GLU A 78 -8.48 13.12 12.69
N PRO A 79 -8.19 11.96 12.09
CA PRO A 79 -8.07 10.72 12.84
C PRO A 79 -6.90 10.80 13.82
N ILE A 80 -7.11 10.36 15.05
CA ILE A 80 -6.04 10.22 16.03
C ILE A 80 -5.16 9.04 15.60
N HIS A 81 -3.91 9.33 15.24
CA HIS A 81 -2.93 8.32 14.89
C HIS A 81 -2.28 7.74 16.16
N ASN A 82 -2.53 6.46 16.42
CA ASN A 82 -1.90 5.74 17.52
C ASN A 82 -1.05 4.58 16.98
N VAL A 83 0.26 4.59 17.27
CA VAL A 83 1.21 3.57 16.82
C VAL A 83 1.45 2.55 17.92
N ILE A 84 0.82 1.38 17.80
CA ILE A 84 0.99 0.27 18.74
C ILE A 84 2.24 -0.52 18.37
N ARG A 85 3.28 -0.47 19.22
CA ARG A 85 4.50 -1.26 19.06
C ARG A 85 4.28 -2.66 19.66
N VAL A 86 4.54 -3.68 18.87
CA VAL A 86 4.42 -5.09 19.27
C VAL A 86 5.79 -5.74 19.20
N ASP A 87 6.21 -6.34 20.31
CA ASP A 87 7.49 -7.03 20.40
C ASP A 87 7.40 -8.44 19.81
N LEU A 88 8.33 -8.78 18.92
CA LEU A 88 8.47 -10.15 18.43
C LEU A 88 8.96 -11.07 19.56
N PRO A 89 8.35 -12.25 19.75
CA PRO A 89 8.89 -13.29 20.63
C PRO A 89 10.34 -13.62 20.29
N SER A 90 11.16 -13.95 21.30
CA SER A 90 12.61 -14.12 21.14
C SER A 90 12.98 -15.17 20.09
N ALA A 91 12.28 -16.30 20.05
CA ALA A 91 12.49 -17.37 19.07
C ALA A 91 12.19 -16.90 17.64
N VAL A 92 11.06 -16.22 17.43
CA VAL A 92 10.66 -15.67 16.11
C VAL A 92 11.60 -14.54 15.69
N ARG A 93 12.11 -13.75 16.64
CA ARG A 93 13.08 -12.69 16.36
C ARG A 93 14.38 -13.25 15.77
N GLN A 94 14.79 -14.46 16.18
CA GLN A 94 15.95 -15.14 15.58
C GLN A 94 15.64 -15.56 14.14
N GLN A 95 14.47 -16.16 13.91
CA GLN A 95 13.98 -16.54 12.58
C GLN A 95 13.89 -15.34 11.61
N TYR A 96 13.36 -14.21 12.09
CA TYR A 96 13.31 -12.96 11.33
C TYR A 96 14.71 -12.51 10.91
N ARG A 97 15.67 -12.52 11.84
CA ARG A 97 17.07 -12.12 11.56
C ARG A 97 17.76 -13.07 10.60
N ALA A 98 17.47 -14.37 10.66
CA ALA A 98 17.98 -15.35 9.70
C ALA A 98 17.45 -15.04 8.30
N MET A 99 16.12 -14.90 8.13
CA MET A 99 15.52 -14.52 6.85
C MET A 99 16.05 -13.18 6.32
N GLU A 100 16.23 -12.19 7.19
CA GLU A 100 16.73 -10.86 6.82
C GLU A 100 18.18 -10.89 6.31
N LYS A 101 19.02 -11.76 6.86
CA LYS A 101 20.46 -11.83 6.53
C LYS A 101 20.78 -12.87 5.46
N GLU A 102 20.20 -14.05 5.59
CA GLU A 102 20.58 -15.26 4.86
C GLU A 102 19.61 -15.56 3.71
N LEU A 103 18.51 -14.80 3.58
CA LEU A 103 17.42 -15.07 2.63
C LEU A 103 16.80 -16.46 2.81
N PHE A 104 17.01 -17.07 3.97
CA PHE A 104 16.63 -18.44 4.26
C PHE A 104 16.31 -18.60 5.74
N MET A 105 15.39 -19.51 6.03
CA MET A 105 15.17 -20.01 7.37
C MET A 105 14.61 -21.44 7.35
N GLU A 106 14.89 -22.20 8.40
CA GLU A 106 14.31 -23.52 8.61
C GLU A 106 13.14 -23.45 9.61
N LEU A 107 12.03 -24.09 9.24
CA LEU A 107 10.85 -24.28 10.06
C LEU A 107 10.60 -25.78 10.25
N GLY A 108 11.18 -26.33 11.32
CA GLY A 108 11.15 -27.78 11.56
C GLY A 108 11.86 -28.52 10.42
N SER A 109 11.13 -29.27 9.61
CA SER A 109 11.67 -29.99 8.45
C SER A 109 11.48 -29.25 7.11
N ILE A 110 10.93 -28.04 7.12
CA ILE A 110 10.62 -27.26 5.91
C ILE A 110 11.59 -26.09 5.81
N GLY A 111 12.36 -26.02 4.72
CA GLY A 111 13.17 -24.85 4.38
C GLY A 111 12.34 -23.80 3.64
N VAL A 112 12.44 -22.52 4.06
CA VAL A 112 11.78 -21.39 3.40
C VAL A 112 12.84 -20.43 2.88
N GLU A 113 12.87 -20.24 1.55
CA GLU A 113 13.83 -19.39 0.85
C GLU A 113 13.19 -18.10 0.28
N ALA A 114 13.99 -17.05 0.16
CA ALA A 114 13.66 -15.79 -0.48
C ALA A 114 14.55 -15.58 -1.72
N LEU A 115 13.95 -15.64 -2.92
CA LEU A 115 14.67 -15.62 -4.20
C LEU A 115 15.33 -14.27 -4.55
N ASN A 116 14.89 -13.17 -3.92
CA ASN A 116 15.42 -11.83 -4.17
C ASN A 116 15.11 -10.86 -3.00
N ALA A 117 15.61 -9.63 -3.09
CA ALA A 117 15.41 -8.61 -2.05
C ALA A 117 13.94 -8.24 -1.80
N ALA A 118 13.08 -8.27 -2.84
CA ALA A 118 11.65 -8.02 -2.68
C ALA A 118 10.96 -9.17 -1.95
N ALA A 119 11.26 -10.42 -2.33
CA ALA A 119 10.78 -11.62 -1.66
C ALA A 119 11.22 -11.65 -0.18
N LYS A 120 12.44 -11.22 0.12
CA LYS A 120 12.94 -11.07 1.51
C LYS A 120 12.06 -10.16 2.33
N THR A 121 11.78 -8.96 1.82
CA THR A 121 10.94 -7.98 2.52
C THR A 121 9.55 -8.55 2.78
N VAL A 122 8.96 -9.23 1.80
CA VAL A 122 7.65 -9.87 1.96
C VAL A 122 7.68 -10.98 3.02
N LYS A 123 8.70 -11.85 3.01
CA LYS A 123 8.87 -12.92 4.02
C LYS A 123 9.09 -12.36 5.42
N CYS A 124 9.88 -11.29 5.56
CA CYS A 124 10.05 -10.59 6.84
C CYS A 124 8.73 -10.01 7.35
N LEU A 125 7.94 -9.40 6.47
CA LEU A 125 6.61 -8.87 6.80
C LEU A 125 5.64 -9.98 7.23
N GLN A 126 5.66 -11.13 6.57
CA GLN A 126 4.91 -12.33 6.96
C GLN A 126 5.30 -12.80 8.36
N ILE A 127 6.60 -12.97 8.62
CA ILE A 127 7.12 -13.34 9.95
C ILE A 127 6.63 -12.36 11.01
N ALA A 128 6.69 -11.05 10.72
CA ALA A 128 6.20 -10.01 11.63
C ALA A 128 4.67 -9.97 11.79
N SER A 129 3.91 -10.53 10.84
CA SER A 129 2.45 -10.75 10.94
C SER A 129 2.11 -11.97 11.82
N GLY A 130 3.08 -12.89 11.96
CA GLY A 130 2.97 -14.07 12.79
C GLY A 130 2.62 -15.35 12.04
N ALA A 131 2.63 -15.34 10.71
CA ALA A 131 2.51 -16.54 9.88
C ALA A 131 3.24 -16.35 8.55
N ILE A 132 3.73 -17.44 7.96
CA ILE A 132 4.54 -17.41 6.74
C ILE A 132 4.11 -18.50 5.77
N TYR A 133 4.06 -18.18 4.47
CA TYR A 133 3.83 -19.20 3.45
C TYR A 133 5.05 -20.10 3.30
N THR A 134 4.83 -21.40 3.32
CA THR A 134 5.85 -22.44 3.22
C THR A 134 6.03 -22.96 1.80
N ASP A 135 5.03 -22.80 0.93
CA ASP A 135 5.10 -23.19 -0.48
C ASP A 135 4.31 -22.23 -1.40
N GLU A 136 4.33 -22.52 -2.69
CA GLU A 136 3.59 -21.77 -3.72
C GLU A 136 2.11 -22.16 -3.81
N ASN A 137 1.71 -23.31 -3.25
CA ASN A 137 0.33 -23.79 -3.23
C ASN A 137 -0.53 -23.07 -2.18
N GLY A 138 0.08 -22.19 -1.38
CA GLY A 138 -0.58 -21.43 -0.34
C GLY A 138 -0.59 -22.12 1.02
N ALA A 139 0.20 -23.19 1.21
CA ALA A 139 0.45 -23.72 2.54
C ALA A 139 1.21 -22.69 3.37
N TRP A 140 0.84 -22.58 4.64
CA TRP A 140 1.42 -21.61 5.56
C TRP A 140 1.56 -22.20 6.95
N GLN A 141 2.44 -21.59 7.74
CA GLN A 141 2.68 -21.99 9.13
C GLN A 141 2.58 -20.79 10.06
N GLU A 142 1.92 -20.99 11.19
CA GLU A 142 1.87 -20.02 12.27
C GLU A 142 3.21 -19.96 13.04
N LEU A 143 3.68 -18.75 13.33
CA LEU A 143 4.90 -18.48 14.09
C LEU A 143 4.61 -17.88 15.47
N HIS A 144 3.65 -16.96 15.56
CA HIS A 144 3.19 -16.34 16.81
C HIS A 144 1.90 -15.55 16.60
N ASP A 145 1.24 -15.17 17.68
CA ASP A 145 -0.03 -14.43 17.73
C ASP A 145 0.10 -13.00 18.30
N ALA A 146 1.31 -12.51 18.57
CA ALA A 146 1.55 -11.20 19.22
C ALA A 146 0.72 -10.02 18.68
N LYS A 147 0.53 -9.89 17.35
CA LYS A 147 -0.34 -8.83 16.78
C LYS A 147 -1.84 -9.09 16.98
N ILE A 148 -2.26 -10.34 16.99
CA ILE A 148 -3.64 -10.74 17.31
C ILE A 148 -3.94 -10.43 18.77
N GLN A 149 -3.00 -10.73 19.69
CA GLN A 149 -3.13 -10.37 21.10
C GLN A 149 -3.21 -8.85 21.31
N ALA A 150 -2.37 -8.08 20.61
CA ALA A 150 -2.44 -6.63 20.65
C ALA A 150 -3.79 -6.10 20.10
N LEU A 151 -4.30 -6.71 19.04
CA LEU A 151 -5.62 -6.37 18.48
C LEU A 151 -6.76 -6.71 19.45
N ASP A 152 -6.67 -7.81 20.19
CA ASP A 152 -7.65 -8.16 21.22
C ASP A 152 -7.75 -7.09 22.31
N SER A 153 -6.60 -6.58 22.79
CA SER A 153 -6.58 -5.43 23.71
C SER A 153 -7.27 -4.20 23.13
N ILE A 154 -6.99 -3.86 21.86
CA ILE A 154 -7.61 -2.70 21.19
C ILE A 154 -9.13 -2.86 21.06
N ILE A 155 -9.61 -4.06 20.72
CA ILE A 155 -11.05 -4.33 20.60
C ILE A 155 -11.73 -4.27 21.98
N ASN A 156 -11.08 -4.77 23.02
CA ASN A 156 -11.60 -4.66 24.38
C ASN A 156 -11.66 -3.20 24.86
N GLU A 157 -10.66 -2.38 24.52
CA GLU A 157 -10.61 -0.95 24.81
C GLU A 157 -11.62 -0.13 23.99
N SER A 158 -12.06 -0.62 22.82
CA SER A 158 -13.01 0.10 21.95
C SER A 158 -14.42 0.21 22.55
N GLY A 159 -14.71 -0.49 23.64
CA GLY A 159 -15.96 -0.34 24.39
C GLY A 159 -17.22 -0.67 23.58
N GLY A 160 -17.10 -1.55 22.57
CA GLY A 160 -18.19 -1.92 21.68
C GLY A 160 -18.34 -1.04 20.44
N MET A 161 -17.45 -0.06 20.23
CA MET A 161 -17.36 0.63 18.95
C MET A 161 -16.88 -0.32 17.84
N PRO A 162 -17.47 -0.26 16.64
CA PRO A 162 -17.01 -1.04 15.50
C PRO A 162 -15.54 -0.75 15.18
N VAL A 163 -14.75 -1.81 14.97
CA VAL A 163 -13.34 -1.73 14.58
C VAL A 163 -13.17 -2.30 13.18
N LEU A 164 -12.59 -1.50 12.28
CA LEU A 164 -12.21 -1.94 10.96
C LEU A 164 -10.74 -2.39 10.98
N VAL A 165 -10.47 -3.61 10.50
CA VAL A 165 -9.12 -4.19 10.50
C VAL A 165 -8.71 -4.50 9.06
N ALA A 166 -7.65 -3.85 8.59
CA ALA A 166 -7.01 -4.15 7.32
C ALA A 166 -5.92 -5.22 7.50
N TYR A 167 -5.79 -6.12 6.52
CA TYR A 167 -4.82 -7.22 6.53
C TYR A 167 -4.20 -7.42 5.13
N HIS A 168 -3.13 -8.20 5.03
CA HIS A 168 -2.38 -8.36 3.78
C HIS A 168 -2.48 -9.75 3.16
N TRP A 169 -2.53 -10.81 3.98
CA TRP A 169 -2.46 -12.19 3.48
C TRP A 169 -3.74 -12.99 3.77
N LYS A 170 -4.02 -14.01 2.96
CA LYS A 170 -5.19 -14.89 3.16
C LYS A 170 -5.15 -15.59 4.53
N HIS A 171 -3.96 -15.98 4.98
CA HIS A 171 -3.79 -16.58 6.30
C HIS A 171 -4.08 -15.57 7.43
N ASP A 172 -3.90 -14.26 7.21
CA ASP A 172 -4.27 -13.28 8.24
C ASP A 172 -5.77 -13.29 8.44
N LEU A 173 -6.55 -13.28 7.35
CA LEU A 173 -8.02 -13.36 7.44
C LEU A 173 -8.47 -14.61 8.19
N GLU A 174 -7.91 -15.77 7.85
CA GLU A 174 -8.24 -17.03 8.52
C GLU A 174 -7.94 -16.96 10.02
N ARG A 175 -6.76 -16.45 10.39
CA ARG A 175 -6.35 -16.30 11.79
C ARG A 175 -7.18 -15.25 12.53
N LEU A 176 -7.53 -14.14 11.88
CA LEU A 176 -8.39 -13.09 12.43
C LEU A 176 -9.81 -13.61 12.67
N LEU A 177 -10.42 -14.34 11.72
CA LEU A 177 -11.76 -14.93 11.90
C LEU A 177 -11.77 -16.00 12.99
N LYS A 178 -10.68 -16.76 13.13
CA LYS A 178 -10.51 -17.72 14.22
C LYS A 178 -10.41 -17.03 15.59
N ALA A 179 -9.62 -15.96 15.69
CA ALA A 179 -9.42 -15.21 16.94
C ALA A 179 -10.63 -14.35 17.32
N PHE A 180 -11.34 -13.82 16.32
CA PHE A 180 -12.48 -12.92 16.49
C PHE A 180 -13.71 -13.48 15.76
N PRO A 181 -14.44 -14.46 16.34
CA PRO A 181 -15.59 -15.10 15.69
C PRO A 181 -16.77 -14.17 15.39
N LYS A 182 -16.83 -13.00 16.04
CA LYS A 182 -17.82 -11.96 15.76
C LYS A 182 -17.43 -11.05 14.59
N GLY A 183 -16.19 -11.15 14.10
CA GLY A 183 -15.69 -10.40 12.96
C GLY A 183 -16.41 -10.80 11.68
N ARG A 184 -16.66 -9.82 10.81
CA ARG A 184 -17.26 -10.03 9.50
C ARG A 184 -16.26 -9.67 8.42
N HIS A 185 -16.01 -10.60 7.50
CA HIS A 185 -15.26 -10.31 6.29
C HIS A 185 -16.06 -9.36 5.40
N LEU A 186 -15.43 -8.27 4.96
CA LEU A 186 -16.00 -7.32 4.03
C LEU A 186 -15.31 -7.52 2.67
N ASP A 187 -16.07 -8.00 1.69
CA ASP A 187 -15.63 -7.98 0.30
C ASP A 187 -15.73 -6.53 -0.18
N LEU A 188 -14.60 -5.83 -0.25
CA LEU A 188 -14.48 -4.48 -0.81
C LEU A 188 -14.15 -4.52 -2.30
#